data_AF-A0A958BBW3-F1
#
_entry.id   AF-A0A958BBW3-F1
#
_cell.length_a   1.000
_cell.length_b   1.000
_cell.length_c   1.000
_cell.angle_alpha   90.00
_cell.angle_beta   90.00
_cell.angle_gamma   90.00
#
_symmetry.space_group_name_H-M   'P 1'
#
loop_
_entity.id
_entity.type
_entity.pdbx_description
1 polymer ?
#
loop_
_entity_poly.entity_id
_entity_poly.type
_entity_poly.pdbx_seq_one_letter_code
_entity_poly.pdbx_strand_id
1 'polypeptide(L)'
;MSTLTTSPVLTASHVSKSFGSVQALKDASLVMQPGEVTALIGDNGAGKSTLVRCICGIHPPDSGAVEVQGKPVRFSNPEQAQAAGIETVHQNLALVEDLTVWQNLFLTREQTRGFGPIRIMNRRAMAQRATEMVSTLAINVPSVKSRVRRLSGGQRQAV
;
A
#
# COMPACT_ATOMS: atom_id res chain seq x y z
N MET A 1 33.46 2.79 13.24
CA MET A 1 32.09 2.42 12.80
C MET A 1 31.50 3.62 12.08
N SER A 2 31.50 3.60 10.75
CA SER A 2 30.89 4.66 9.93
C SER A 2 29.39 4.36 9.85
N THR A 3 28.57 5.17 10.53
CA THR A 3 27.13 5.19 10.31
C THR A 3 26.91 5.74 8.90
N LEU A 4 26.72 4.86 7.93
CA LEU A 4 26.19 5.25 6.62
C LEU A 4 24.83 5.90 6.88
N THR A 5 24.76 7.23 6.82
CA THR A 5 23.52 7.99 6.87
C THR A 5 22.67 7.53 5.71
N THR A 6 21.76 6.62 6.00
CA THR A 6 20.88 6.06 4.98
C THR A 6 19.85 7.15 4.68
N SER A 7 19.71 7.53 3.41
CA SER A 7 18.74 8.56 3.03
C SER A 7 17.32 8.08 3.36
N PRO A 8 16.43 8.96 3.86
CA PRO A 8 15.05 8.59 4.13
C PRO A 8 14.38 7.98 2.89
N VAL A 9 13.59 6.93 3.09
CA VAL A 9 12.76 6.36 2.01
C VAL A 9 11.54 7.22 1.74
N LEU A 10 11.06 7.94 2.74
CA LEU A 10 9.95 8.88 2.61
C LEU A 10 10.14 10.09 3.52
N THR A 11 9.88 11.27 2.98
CA THR A 11 9.81 12.53 3.74
C THR A 11 8.51 13.25 3.39
N ALA A 12 7.74 13.62 4.40
CA ALA A 12 6.62 14.53 4.30
C ALA A 12 6.98 15.81 5.08
N SER A 13 6.89 16.96 4.43
CA SER A 13 7.30 18.26 5.00
C SER A 13 6.13 19.24 4.95
N HIS A 14 5.71 19.73 6.12
CA HIS A 14 4.71 20.79 6.25
C HIS A 14 3.37 20.49 5.57
N VAL A 15 2.99 19.20 5.54
CA VAL A 15 1.81 18.71 4.83
C VAL A 15 0.55 19.19 5.54
N SER A 16 -0.32 19.88 4.80
CA SER A 16 -1.63 20.33 5.29
C SER A 16 -2.77 19.85 4.39
N LYS A 17 -3.93 19.61 4.99
CA LYS A 17 -5.14 19.19 4.28
C LYS A 17 -6.42 19.63 4.98
N SER A 18 -7.34 20.17 4.18
CA SER A 18 -8.68 20.58 4.59
C SER A 18 -9.76 19.90 3.77
N PHE A 19 -10.92 19.73 4.38
CA PHE A 19 -12.14 19.24 3.73
C PHE A 19 -13.28 20.21 4.03
N GLY A 20 -13.62 21.04 3.03
CA GLY A 20 -14.53 22.17 3.24
C GLY A 20 -13.95 23.13 4.29
N SER A 21 -14.71 23.41 5.35
CA SER A 21 -14.30 24.28 6.45
C SER A 21 -13.41 23.60 7.50
N VAL A 22 -13.20 22.28 7.42
CA VAL A 22 -12.48 21.52 8.45
C VAL A 22 -11.01 21.37 8.06
N GLN A 23 -10.10 21.90 8.88
CA GLN A 23 -8.66 21.67 8.78
C GLN A 23 -8.31 20.30 9.39
N ALA A 24 -8.25 19.26 8.56
CA ALA A 24 -8.06 17.88 9.01
C ALA A 24 -6.58 17.49 9.24
N LEU A 25 -5.64 18.23 8.66
CA LEU A 25 -4.21 18.12 8.88
C LEU A 25 -3.59 19.51 8.77
N LYS A 26 -2.76 19.90 9.72
CA LYS A 26 -2.11 21.20 9.75
C LYS A 26 -0.62 21.01 9.97
N ASP A 27 0.16 21.42 8.97
CA ASP A 27 1.62 21.55 9.06
C ASP A 27 2.35 20.30 9.59
N ALA A 28 1.98 19.13 9.09
CA ALA A 28 2.53 17.86 9.56
C ALA A 28 3.81 17.48 8.81
N SER A 29 4.83 17.09 9.56
CA SER A 29 6.09 16.56 9.02
C SER A 29 6.37 15.16 9.54
N LEU A 30 6.86 14.28 8.68
CA LEU A 30 7.18 12.88 8.98
C LEU A 30 8.38 12.45 8.14
N VAL A 31 9.31 11.71 8.75
CA VAL A 31 10.45 11.09 8.06
C VAL A 31 10.41 9.59 8.35
N MET A 32 10.56 8.77 7.32
CA MET A 32 10.64 7.31 7.45
C MET A 32 11.99 6.82 6.91
N GLN A 33 12.71 6.07 7.73
CA GLN A 33 14.00 5.50 7.37
C GLN A 33 13.84 4.09 6.78
N PRO A 34 14.75 3.67 5.89
CA PRO A 34 14.74 2.32 5.36
C PRO A 34 14.94 1.28 6.47
N GLY A 35 14.12 0.23 6.46
CA GLY A 35 14.24 -0.88 7.42
C GLY A 35 13.70 -0.59 8.82
N GLU A 36 13.13 0.59 9.07
CA GLU A 36 12.54 0.95 10.35
C GLU A 36 11.01 0.82 10.36
N VAL A 37 10.47 0.48 11.52
CA VAL A 37 9.03 0.53 11.78
C VAL A 37 8.70 1.87 12.42
N THR A 38 8.10 2.77 11.66
CA THR A 38 7.65 4.07 12.17
C THR A 38 6.20 3.99 12.65
N ALA A 39 5.96 4.34 13.91
CA ALA A 39 4.62 4.41 14.49
C ALA A 39 4.10 5.86 14.50
N LEU A 40 2.93 6.10 13.88
CA LEU A 40 2.21 7.37 13.94
C LEU A 40 1.09 7.28 14.98
N ILE A 41 1.28 7.91 16.14
CA ILE A 41 0.39 7.82 17.30
C ILE A 41 -0.21 9.19 17.63
N GLY A 42 -1.41 9.20 18.18
CA GLY A 42 -2.13 10.41 18.59
C GLY A 42 -3.64 10.16 18.67
N ASP A 43 -4.39 11.15 19.14
CA ASP A 43 -5.82 11.02 19.37
C ASP A 43 -6.66 10.87 18.09
N ASN A 44 -7.89 10.40 18.25
CA ASN A 44 -8.87 10.38 17.17
C ASN A 44 -9.14 11.82 16.68
N GLY A 45 -9.10 12.03 15.37
CA GLY A 45 -9.22 13.36 14.77
C GLY A 45 -7.92 14.14 14.64
N ALA A 46 -6.78 13.66 15.19
CA ALA A 46 -5.49 14.34 15.09
C ALA A 46 -4.85 14.37 13.68
N GLY A 47 -5.58 13.96 12.63
CA GLY A 47 -5.09 13.98 11.24
C GLY A 47 -4.23 12.80 10.80
N LYS A 48 -3.99 11.80 11.66
CA LYS A 48 -3.14 10.62 11.33
C LYS A 48 -3.54 9.93 10.03
N SER A 49 -4.82 9.57 9.90
CA SER A 49 -5.34 8.93 8.69
C SER A 49 -5.32 9.88 7.49
N THR A 50 -5.43 11.19 7.71
CA THR A 50 -5.33 12.21 6.66
C THR A 50 -3.91 12.27 6.12
N LEU A 51 -2.88 12.26 6.97
CA LEU A 51 -1.48 12.23 6.57
C LEU A 51 -1.16 10.96 5.75
N VAL A 52 -1.59 9.79 6.23
CA VAL A 52 -1.41 8.52 5.51
C VAL A 52 -2.10 8.58 4.14
N ARG A 53 -3.35 9.05 4.07
CA ARG A 53 -4.06 9.21 2.78
C ARG A 53 -3.37 10.18 1.82
N CYS A 54 -2.68 11.20 2.34
CA CYS A 54 -1.89 12.10 1.51
C CYS A 54 -0.66 11.41 0.92
N ILE A 55 0.09 10.70 1.77
CA ILE A 55 1.26 9.91 1.37
C ILE A 55 0.89 8.87 0.31
N CYS A 56 -0.25 8.20 0.48
CA CYS A 56 -0.68 7.10 -0.39
C CYS A 56 -1.46 7.56 -1.63
N GLY A 57 -1.49 8.87 -1.93
CA GLY A 57 -2.11 9.41 -3.14
C GLY A 57 -3.63 9.34 -3.20
N ILE A 58 -4.30 9.11 -2.06
CA ILE A 58 -5.78 9.12 -1.95
C ILE A 58 -6.29 10.57 -1.95
N HIS A 59 -5.59 11.47 -1.27
CA HIS A 59 -5.89 12.90 -1.27
C HIS A 59 -4.63 13.70 -1.56
N PRO A 60 -4.60 14.60 -2.54
CA PRO A 60 -3.47 15.50 -2.69
C PRO A 60 -3.42 16.47 -1.49
N PRO A 61 -2.24 16.74 -0.90
CA PRO A 61 -2.07 17.83 0.06
C PRO A 61 -2.51 19.17 -0.51
N ASP A 62 -3.00 20.06 0.34
CA ASP A 62 -3.29 21.44 -0.05
C ASP A 62 -2.00 22.29 -0.04
N SER A 63 -1.06 21.96 0.84
CA SER A 63 0.28 22.53 0.92
C SER A 63 1.29 21.52 1.49
N GLY A 64 2.57 21.89 1.44
CA GLY A 64 3.70 21.02 1.82
C GLY A 64 4.21 20.17 0.66
N ALA A 65 5.13 19.26 0.97
CA ALA A 65 5.76 18.38 -0.01
C ALA A 65 5.87 16.95 0.52
N VAL A 66 5.81 15.98 -0.40
CA VAL A 66 6.13 14.59 -0.13
C VAL A 66 7.25 14.17 -1.09
N GLU A 67 8.25 13.48 -0.56
CA GLU A 67 9.36 12.93 -1.30
C GLU A 67 9.46 11.43 -1.04
N VAL A 68 9.73 10.66 -2.09
CA VAL A 68 9.98 9.22 -2.02
C VAL A 68 11.36 8.96 -2.60
N GLN A 69 12.25 8.34 -1.81
CA GLN A 69 13.64 8.12 -2.19
C GLN A 69 14.34 9.41 -2.68
N GLY A 70 14.07 10.54 -2.00
CA GLY A 70 14.62 11.86 -2.32
C GLY A 70 14.05 12.53 -3.57
N LYS A 71 12.99 11.98 -4.18
CA LYS A 71 12.32 12.58 -5.34
C LYS A 71 10.98 13.19 -4.93
N PRO A 72 10.72 14.47 -5.21
CA PRO A 72 9.41 15.06 -5.01
C PRO A 72 8.34 14.29 -5.78
N VAL A 73 7.24 13.97 -5.10
CA VAL A 73 6.10 13.28 -5.69
C VAL A 73 4.82 14.07 -5.46
N ARG A 74 3.92 13.98 -6.44
CA ARG A 74 2.55 14.46 -6.31
C ARG A 74 1.62 13.48 -6.98
N PHE A 75 1.01 12.62 -6.17
CA PHE A 75 0.11 11.59 -6.66
C PHE A 75 -1.29 12.17 -6.86
N SER A 76 -1.91 11.82 -7.97
CA SER A 76 -3.31 12.13 -8.30
C SER A 76 -4.24 10.95 -8.06
N ASN A 77 -3.67 9.75 -7.86
CA ASN A 77 -4.39 8.54 -7.50
C ASN A 77 -3.46 7.56 -6.74
N PRO A 78 -4.00 6.53 -6.08
CA PRO A 78 -3.22 5.53 -5.36
C PRO A 78 -2.27 4.70 -6.24
N GLU A 79 -2.62 4.47 -7.51
CA GLU A 79 -1.82 3.67 -8.45
C GLU A 79 -0.44 4.30 -8.70
N GLN A 80 -0.37 5.63 -8.74
CA GLN A 80 0.90 6.35 -8.86
C GLN A 80 1.78 6.22 -7.60
N ALA A 81 1.16 6.26 -6.42
CA ALA A 81 1.88 6.03 -5.15
C ALA A 81 2.44 4.60 -5.10
N GLN A 82 1.64 3.64 -5.55
CA GLN A 82 2.01 2.25 -5.66
C GLN A 82 3.18 2.02 -6.63
N ALA A 83 3.15 2.66 -7.80
CA ALA A 83 4.25 2.63 -8.77
C ALA A 83 5.55 3.25 -8.21
N ALA A 84 5.44 4.15 -7.23
CA ALA A 84 6.57 4.71 -6.49
C ALA A 84 7.04 3.85 -5.31
N GLY A 85 6.42 2.67 -5.08
CA GLY A 85 6.81 1.73 -4.02
C GLY A 85 6.08 1.93 -2.69
N ILE A 86 5.00 2.70 -2.65
CA ILE A 86 4.16 2.87 -1.45
C ILE A 86 2.97 1.89 -1.54
N GLU A 87 2.94 0.92 -0.63
CA GLU A 87 1.83 -0.01 -0.49
C GLU A 87 1.07 0.25 0.81
N THR A 88 -0.26 0.13 0.78
CA THR A 88 -1.12 0.30 1.95
C THR A 88 -1.99 -0.91 2.20
N VAL A 89 -1.99 -1.34 3.45
CA VAL A 89 -2.98 -2.28 3.98
C VAL A 89 -4.09 -1.46 4.66
N HIS A 90 -5.32 -1.57 4.15
CA HIS A 90 -6.47 -0.83 4.70
C HIS A 90 -7.11 -1.60 5.87
N GLN A 91 -7.71 -0.87 6.81
CA GLN A 91 -8.39 -1.45 7.99
C GLN A 91 -9.53 -2.39 7.61
N ASN A 92 -10.27 -2.07 6.54
CA ASN A 92 -11.24 -2.98 5.95
C ASN A 92 -10.57 -3.74 4.82
N LEU A 93 -10.50 -5.06 4.96
CA LEU A 93 -9.98 -5.95 3.93
C LEU A 93 -10.90 -5.85 2.70
N ALA A 94 -10.44 -5.17 1.65
CA ALA A 94 -11.16 -5.01 0.40
C ALA A 94 -11.07 -6.29 -0.46
N LEU A 95 -11.41 -7.43 0.13
CA LEU A 95 -11.33 -8.72 -0.51
C LEU A 95 -12.63 -9.05 -1.24
N VAL A 96 -12.51 -9.54 -2.46
CA VAL A 96 -13.63 -10.09 -3.21
C VAL A 96 -13.80 -11.55 -2.81
N GLU A 97 -14.85 -11.81 -2.04
CA GLU A 97 -15.05 -13.10 -1.35
C GLU A 97 -15.16 -14.31 -2.29
N ASP A 98 -15.70 -14.10 -3.49
CA ASP A 98 -15.89 -15.14 -4.51
C ASP A 98 -14.66 -15.40 -5.37
N LEU A 99 -13.65 -14.53 -5.30
CA LEU A 99 -12.37 -14.73 -5.95
C LEU A 99 -11.48 -15.64 -5.09
N THR A 100 -10.58 -16.35 -5.76
CA THR A 100 -9.55 -17.13 -5.07
C THR A 100 -8.50 -16.21 -4.44
N VAL A 101 -7.71 -16.73 -3.52
CA VAL A 101 -6.60 -15.97 -2.89
C VAL A 101 -5.67 -15.38 -3.95
N TRP A 102 -5.20 -16.18 -4.93
CA TRP A 102 -4.34 -15.64 -5.98
C TRP A 102 -5.05 -14.59 -6.86
N GLN A 103 -6.37 -14.64 -7.01
CA GLN A 103 -7.11 -13.64 -7.79
C GLN A 103 -7.20 -12.32 -7.02
N ASN A 104 -7.38 -12.37 -5.70
CA ASN A 104 -7.36 -11.17 -4.85
C ASN A 104 -5.97 -10.51 -4.84
N LEU A 105 -4.91 -11.31 -4.69
CA LEU A 105 -3.53 -10.80 -4.64
C LEU A 105 -3.06 -10.12 -5.94
N PHE A 106 -3.69 -10.43 -7.07
CA PHE A 106 -3.33 -9.89 -8.39
C PHE A 106 -4.42 -9.02 -9.01
N LEU A 107 -5.49 -8.75 -8.29
CA LEU A 107 -6.54 -7.85 -8.76
C LEU A 107 -5.93 -6.48 -9.05
N THR A 108 -6.25 -5.90 -10.21
CA THR A 108 -5.67 -4.64 -10.75
C THR A 108 -4.16 -4.68 -11.05
N ARG A 109 -3.53 -5.86 -10.93
CA ARG A 109 -2.09 -6.09 -11.14
C ARG A 109 -1.87 -7.38 -11.95
N GLU A 110 -2.81 -7.70 -12.82
CA GLU A 110 -2.84 -8.98 -13.52
C GLU A 110 -1.63 -9.15 -14.42
N GLN A 111 -0.89 -10.23 -14.21
CA GLN A 111 0.21 -10.58 -15.10
C GLN A 111 -0.35 -11.16 -16.39
N THR A 112 0.13 -10.65 -17.52
CA THR A 112 -0.24 -11.12 -18.85
C THR A 112 0.96 -11.73 -19.56
N ARG A 113 0.69 -12.59 -20.54
CA ARG A 113 1.68 -13.18 -21.44
C ARG A 113 1.17 -13.09 -22.87
N GLY A 114 2.08 -13.00 -23.84
CA GLY A 114 1.77 -12.84 -25.25
C GLY A 114 2.57 -11.69 -25.87
N PHE A 115 2.43 -11.52 -27.18
CA PHE A 115 3.15 -10.51 -27.94
C PHE A 115 2.17 -9.62 -28.72
N GLY A 116 2.47 -8.32 -28.80
CA GLY A 116 1.62 -7.35 -29.48
C GLY A 116 0.24 -7.20 -28.82
N PRO A 117 -0.84 -7.04 -29.60
CA PRO A 117 -2.19 -6.76 -29.07
C PRO A 117 -2.85 -7.98 -28.40
N ILE A 118 -2.31 -9.19 -28.57
CA ILE A 118 -2.87 -10.41 -27.99
C ILE A 118 -2.13 -10.73 -26.70
N ARG A 119 -2.69 -10.25 -25.59
CA ARG A 119 -2.23 -10.56 -24.24
C ARG A 119 -3.28 -11.37 -23.51
N ILE A 120 -2.87 -12.52 -22.96
CA ILE A 120 -3.73 -13.37 -22.13
C ILE A 120 -3.22 -13.40 -20.70
N MET A 121 -4.14 -13.53 -19.76
CA MET A 121 -3.81 -13.59 -18.34
C MET A 121 -2.97 -14.83 -18.00
N ASN A 122 -1.81 -14.63 -17.39
CA ASN A 122 -0.90 -15.69 -17.00
C ASN A 122 -1.27 -16.26 -15.62
N ARG A 123 -2.42 -16.94 -15.55
CA ARG A 123 -2.96 -17.52 -14.31
C ARG A 123 -1.99 -18.44 -13.59
N ARG A 124 -1.19 -19.21 -14.34
CA ARG A 124 -0.21 -20.15 -13.77
C ARG A 124 0.90 -19.41 -13.03
N ALA A 125 1.46 -18.35 -13.63
CA ALA A 125 2.49 -17.54 -12.99
C ALA A 125 1.96 -16.84 -11.75
N MET A 126 0.79 -16.22 -11.83
CA MET A 126 0.18 -15.54 -10.68
C MET A 126 -0.14 -16.50 -9.53
N ALA A 127 -0.69 -17.69 -9.82
CA ALA A 127 -0.93 -18.69 -8.78
C ALA A 127 0.36 -19.20 -8.14
N GLN A 128 1.44 -19.40 -8.91
CA GLN A 128 2.73 -19.79 -8.37
C GLN A 128 3.33 -18.69 -7.48
N ARG A 129 3.33 -17.45 -7.95
CA ARG A 129 3.80 -16.27 -7.21
C ARG A 129 2.99 -16.04 -5.94
N ALA A 130 1.67 -16.24 -5.99
CA ALA A 130 0.81 -16.20 -4.81
C ALA A 130 1.22 -17.24 -3.76
N THR A 131 1.50 -18.48 -4.20
CA THR A 131 2.00 -19.52 -3.28
C THR A 131 3.31 -19.11 -2.62
N GLU A 132 4.25 -18.55 -3.39
CA GLU A 132 5.52 -18.04 -2.85
C GLU A 132 5.29 -16.95 -1.80
N MET A 133 4.47 -15.93 -2.10
CA MET A 133 4.17 -14.83 -1.17
C MET A 133 3.51 -15.32 0.12
N VAL A 134 2.55 -16.23 0.01
CA VAL A 134 1.84 -16.77 1.18
C VAL A 134 2.73 -17.69 2.01
N SER A 135 3.67 -18.41 1.39
CA SER A 135 4.59 -19.33 2.08
C SER A 135 5.60 -18.65 3.00
N THR A 136 5.85 -17.34 2.82
CA THR A 136 6.73 -16.58 3.72
C THR A 136 6.02 -16.14 5.00
N LEU A 137 4.71 -16.26 5.06
CA LEU A 137 3.91 -15.90 6.22
C LEU A 137 3.84 -17.08 7.21
N ALA A 138 3.89 -16.78 8.51
CA ALA A 138 3.74 -17.78 9.56
C ALA A 138 2.28 -18.25 9.76
N ILE A 139 1.41 -18.08 8.75
CA ILE A 139 -0.02 -18.36 8.82
C ILE A 139 -0.35 -19.47 7.82
N ASN A 140 -1.07 -20.50 8.28
CA ASN A 140 -1.57 -21.54 7.41
C ASN A 140 -2.76 -21.01 6.59
N VAL A 141 -2.47 -20.44 5.42
CA VAL A 141 -3.48 -20.18 4.40
C VAL A 141 -3.69 -21.48 3.63
N PRO A 142 -4.94 -21.91 3.37
CA PRO A 142 -5.23 -23.03 2.48
C PRO A 142 -4.63 -22.82 1.08
N SER A 143 -4.97 -23.69 0.13
CA SER A 143 -4.54 -23.49 -1.25
C SER A 143 -4.86 -22.07 -1.75
N VAL A 144 -3.93 -21.43 -2.47
CA VAL A 144 -4.16 -20.11 -3.09
C VAL A 144 -5.29 -20.13 -4.14
N LYS A 145 -5.73 -21.33 -4.54
CA LYS A 145 -6.91 -21.56 -5.41
C LYS A 145 -8.23 -21.64 -4.62
N SER A 146 -8.20 -21.54 -3.30
CA SER A 146 -9.39 -21.49 -2.45
C SER A 146 -10.03 -20.11 -2.55
N ARG A 147 -11.36 -20.04 -2.53
CA ARG A 147 -12.10 -18.77 -2.45
C ARG A 147 -11.89 -18.11 -1.09
N VAL A 148 -11.75 -16.79 -1.08
CA VAL A 148 -11.54 -16.01 0.15
C VAL A 148 -12.67 -16.20 1.16
N ARG A 149 -13.92 -16.39 0.72
CA ARG A 149 -15.05 -16.63 1.63
C ARG A 149 -14.86 -17.80 2.61
N ARG A 150 -13.99 -18.77 2.27
CA ARG A 150 -13.70 -19.96 3.08
C ARG A 150 -12.60 -19.73 4.13
N LEU A 151 -11.97 -18.56 4.12
CA LEU A 151 -10.89 -18.21 5.03
C LEU A 151 -11.42 -17.66 6.35
N SER A 152 -10.72 -18.00 7.44
CA SER A 152 -10.93 -17.36 8.75
C SER A 152 -10.53 -15.89 8.71
N GLY A 153 -10.95 -15.09 9.70
CA GLY A 153 -10.58 -13.67 9.78
C GLY A 153 -9.06 -13.44 9.75
N GLY A 154 -8.29 -14.25 10.51
CA GLY A 154 -6.82 -14.17 10.50
C GLY A 154 -6.20 -14.58 9.16
N GLN A 155 -6.76 -15.60 8.49
CA GLN A 155 -6.32 -15.96 7.14
C GLN A 155 -6.65 -14.88 6.11
N ARG A 156 -7.77 -14.16 6.28
CA ARG A 156 -8.12 -13.03 5.40
C ARG A 156 -7.16 -11.86 5.58
N GLN A 157 -6.65 -11.62 6.78
CA GLN A 157 -5.63 -10.57 7.01
C GLN A 157 -4.28 -10.88 6.36
N ALA A 158 -4.02 -12.15 6.02
CA ALA A 158 -2.81 -12.59 5.32
C ALA A 158 -2.90 -12.44 3.79
N VAL A 159 -4.09 -12.15 3.25
CA VAL A 159 -4.36 -11.96 1.82
C VAL A 159 -4.46 -10.48 1.51
#